data_AF-A0A376TYV1-F1
#
_entry.id   AF-A0A376TYV1-F1
#
_cell.length_a   1.000
_cell.length_b   1.000
_cell.length_c   1.000
_cell.angle_alpha   90.00
_cell.angle_beta   90.00
_cell.angle_gamma   90.00
#
_symmetry.space_group_name_H-M   'P 1'
#
loop_
_entity.id
_entity.type
_entity.pdbx_description
1 polymer ?
#
loop_
_entity_poly.entity_id
_entity_poly.type
_entity_poly.pdbx_seq_one_letter_code
_entity_poly.pdbx_strand_id
1 'polypeptide(L)'
;MTCWPEDAAPLITWGLTVTRGPHKERQNLGIYRQQLIGKNKLIMRWLSHRGGALDYQEWCAAHPGERFPVSVALGADPATILGAVTPVPDTLSEYAFAGLLRGTKTEVVKCISNDLEVPASAEIVLEGYIEQGETAPEGPYGDHTGYYKRSR
;
A
#
# COMPACT_ATOMS: atom_id res chain seq x y z
N MET A 1 16.38 0.72 0.50
CA MET A 1 17.47 0.88 1.49
C MET A 1 17.41 -0.25 2.50
N THR A 2 18.52 -0.61 3.16
CA THR A 2 18.50 -1.46 4.36
C THR A 2 18.68 -0.54 5.55
N CYS A 3 17.76 -0.57 6.53
CA CYS A 3 17.70 0.45 7.58
C CYS A 3 18.66 0.16 8.73
N TRP A 4 18.76 -1.11 9.12
CA TRP A 4 19.57 -1.58 10.25
C TRP A 4 20.47 -2.76 9.87
N PRO A 5 21.57 -3.01 10.61
CA PRO A 5 22.53 -4.07 10.27
C PRO A 5 21.96 -5.49 10.20
N GLU A 6 20.92 -5.81 10.98
CA GLU A 6 20.30 -7.15 11.02
C GLU A 6 18.93 -7.21 10.33
N ASP A 7 18.59 -6.18 9.54
CA ASP A 7 17.39 -6.22 8.69
C ASP A 7 17.54 -7.30 7.60
N ALA A 8 16.48 -8.07 7.38
CA ALA A 8 16.52 -9.23 6.49
C ALA A 8 16.86 -8.90 5.02
N ALA A 9 16.41 -7.75 4.53
CA ALA A 9 16.60 -7.32 3.15
C ALA A 9 16.31 -5.81 2.98
N PRO A 10 16.58 -5.21 1.81
CA PRO A 10 16.10 -3.88 1.50
C PRO A 10 14.58 -3.75 1.66
N LEU A 11 14.15 -2.60 2.19
CA LEU A 11 12.76 -2.31 2.54
C LEU A 11 12.28 -1.02 1.86
N ILE A 12 11.08 -1.06 1.29
CA ILE A 12 10.32 0.13 0.90
C ILE A 12 9.50 0.58 2.11
N THR A 13 9.68 1.84 2.52
CA THR A 13 9.11 2.41 3.74
C THR A 13 8.09 3.53 3.51
N TRP A 14 8.09 4.13 2.31
CA TRP A 14 7.23 5.28 1.95
C TRP A 14 6.38 5.03 0.69
N GLY A 15 5.95 3.78 0.49
CA GLY A 15 5.04 3.42 -0.59
C GLY A 15 3.58 3.64 -0.18
N LEU A 16 2.87 4.50 -0.91
CA LEU A 16 1.43 4.65 -0.80
C LEU A 16 0.77 3.50 -1.57
N THR A 17 0.38 2.45 -0.84
CA THR A 17 -0.32 1.29 -1.41
C THR A 17 -1.77 1.66 -1.66
N VAL A 18 -2.20 1.51 -2.91
CA VAL A 18 -3.57 1.76 -3.39
C VAL A 18 -4.27 0.43 -3.59
N THR A 19 -5.46 0.31 -3.01
CA THR A 19 -6.33 -0.87 -3.13
C THR A 19 -7.78 -0.46 -3.30
N ARG A 20 -8.60 -1.35 -3.86
CA ARG A 20 -10.05 -1.19 -3.95
C ARG A 20 -10.74 -2.52 -3.62
N GLY A 21 -11.60 -2.53 -2.61
CA GLY A 21 -12.45 -3.67 -2.32
C GLY A 21 -13.50 -3.92 -3.41
N PRO A 22 -14.01 -5.15 -3.56
CA PRO A 22 -14.90 -5.53 -4.67
C PRO A 22 -16.29 -4.87 -4.65
N HIS A 23 -16.68 -4.28 -3.53
CA HIS A 23 -18.02 -3.71 -3.31
C HIS A 23 -18.02 -2.18 -3.18
N LYS A 24 -16.85 -1.54 -3.30
CA LYS A 24 -16.65 -0.12 -2.99
C LYS A 24 -16.05 0.57 -4.21
N GLU A 25 -16.60 1.73 -4.57
CA GLU A 25 -15.95 2.59 -5.57
C GLU A 25 -14.70 3.30 -5.01
N ARG A 26 -14.68 3.51 -3.69
CA ARG A 26 -13.61 4.18 -2.96
C ARG A 26 -12.33 3.35 -2.94
N GLN A 27 -11.21 4.01 -3.21
CA GLN A 27 -9.86 3.47 -3.06
C GLN A 27 -9.31 3.81 -1.68
N ASN A 28 -8.63 2.84 -1.08
CA ASN A 28 -7.87 3.02 0.17
C ASN A 28 -6.40 3.34 -0.17
N LEU A 29 -5.81 4.24 0.63
CA LEU A 29 -4.37 4.53 0.62
C LEU A 29 -3.75 4.14 1.96
N GLY A 30 -2.68 3.36 1.92
CA GLY A 30 -1.98 2.96 3.15
C GLY A 30 -0.48 2.82 2.99
N ILE A 31 0.25 3.13 4.07
CA ILE A 31 1.69 2.89 4.15
C ILE A 31 1.93 1.55 4.82
N TYR A 32 2.35 0.59 4.01
CA TYR A 32 2.71 -0.75 4.42
C TYR A 32 4.17 -0.97 4.05
N ARG A 33 4.98 -1.45 4.99
CA ARG A 33 6.38 -1.73 4.68
C ARG A 33 6.47 -2.91 3.72
N GLN A 34 7.37 -2.84 2.74
CA GLN A 34 7.48 -3.87 1.71
C GLN A 34 8.91 -4.39 1.57
N GLN A 35 9.10 -5.66 1.90
CA GLN A 35 10.40 -6.35 1.85
C GLN A 35 10.69 -6.85 0.45
N LEU A 36 11.88 -6.53 -0.07
CA LEU A 36 12.35 -7.06 -1.34
C LEU A 36 12.74 -8.55 -1.21
N ILE A 37 12.06 -9.43 -1.95
CA ILE A 37 12.32 -10.88 -1.94
C ILE A 37 12.68 -11.44 -3.32
N GLY A 38 12.65 -10.61 -4.36
CA GLY A 38 13.03 -10.99 -5.71
C GLY A 38 13.05 -9.79 -6.64
N LYS A 39 13.46 -9.99 -7.89
CA LYS A 39 13.58 -8.92 -8.90
C LYS A 39 12.29 -8.12 -9.08
N ASN A 40 11.15 -8.77 -8.97
CA ASN A 40 9.81 -8.22 -9.16
C ASN A 40 8.84 -8.69 -8.06
N LYS A 41 9.35 -9.00 -6.86
CA LYS A 41 8.54 -9.50 -5.75
C LYS A 41 8.83 -8.76 -4.45
N LEU A 42 7.75 -8.28 -3.83
CA LEU A 42 7.72 -7.58 -2.57
C LEU A 42 6.74 -8.27 -1.62
N ILE A 43 7.07 -8.34 -0.33
CA ILE A 43 6.11 -8.75 0.69
C ILE A 43 5.21 -7.55 1.02
N MET A 44 3.89 -7.75 1.03
CA MET A 44 2.94 -6.73 1.48
C MET A 44 2.66 -6.88 2.98
N ARG A 45 3.35 -6.12 3.84
CA ARG A 45 3.16 -6.19 5.30
C ARG A 45 2.13 -5.17 5.77
N TRP A 46 0.87 -5.56 5.73
CA TRP A 46 -0.25 -4.87 6.40
C TRP A 46 -0.65 -5.57 7.71
N LEU A 47 -1.30 -4.85 8.62
CA LEU A 47 -2.00 -5.49 9.75
C LEU A 47 -3.43 -5.82 9.31
N SER A 48 -4.01 -6.89 9.85
CA SER A 48 -5.31 -7.45 9.40
C SER A 48 -6.48 -6.47 9.40
N HIS A 49 -6.44 -5.42 10.23
CA HIS A 49 -7.49 -4.41 10.33
C HIS A 49 -7.26 -3.17 9.42
N ARG A 50 -6.22 -3.17 8.58
CA ARG A 50 -5.94 -2.05 7.67
C ARG A 50 -6.79 -2.18 6.41
N GLY A 51 -7.17 -1.04 5.81
CA GLY A 51 -8.04 -0.99 4.64
C GLY A 51 -7.61 -1.92 3.51
N GLY A 52 -6.33 -1.91 3.11
CA GLY A 52 -5.84 -2.82 2.07
C GLY A 52 -5.91 -4.31 2.42
N ALA A 53 -5.77 -4.67 3.70
CA ALA A 53 -5.93 -6.06 4.15
C ALA A 53 -7.40 -6.51 4.11
N LEU A 54 -8.32 -5.61 4.48
CA LEU A 54 -9.77 -5.84 4.38
C LEU A 54 -10.20 -5.94 2.92
N ASP A 55 -9.72 -5.05 2.05
CA ASP A 55 -10.00 -5.09 0.60
C ASP A 55 -9.53 -6.42 -0.01
N TYR A 56 -8.33 -6.89 0.34
CA TYR A 56 -7.82 -8.18 -0.13
C TYR A 56 -8.67 -9.35 0.38
N GLN A 57 -9.07 -9.34 1.65
CA GLN A 57 -9.92 -10.38 2.22
C GLN A 57 -11.30 -10.42 1.55
N GLU A 58 -11.94 -9.27 1.38
CA GLU A 58 -13.21 -9.12 0.67
C GLU A 58 -13.08 -9.58 -0.78
N TRP A 59 -11.99 -9.21 -1.46
CA TRP A 59 -11.70 -9.65 -2.83
C TRP A 59 -11.59 -11.17 -2.94
N CYS A 60 -10.83 -11.82 -2.05
CA CYS A 60 -10.69 -13.27 -2.06
C CYS A 60 -12.03 -13.99 -1.87
N ALA A 61 -12.92 -13.42 -1.05
CA ALA A 61 -14.25 -13.98 -0.82
C ALA A 61 -15.17 -13.79 -2.03
N ALA A 62 -15.11 -12.64 -2.70
CA ALA A 62 -15.95 -12.31 -3.86
C ALA A 62 -15.45 -12.96 -5.16
N HIS A 63 -14.13 -13.10 -5.33
CA HIS A 63 -13.47 -13.57 -6.54
C HIS A 63 -12.42 -14.65 -6.23
N PRO A 64 -12.83 -15.87 -5.81
CA PRO A 64 -11.89 -16.93 -5.43
C PRO A 64 -10.95 -17.31 -6.56
N GLY A 65 -9.64 -17.33 -6.29
CA GLY A 65 -8.59 -17.67 -7.26
C GLY A 65 -8.21 -16.55 -8.24
N GLU A 66 -8.87 -15.39 -8.18
CA GLU A 66 -8.51 -14.24 -9.00
C GLU A 66 -7.46 -13.35 -8.33
N ARG A 67 -6.47 -12.91 -9.11
CA ARG A 67 -5.42 -11.99 -8.66
C ARG A 67 -6.01 -10.68 -8.15
N PHE A 68 -5.57 -10.25 -6.97
CA PHE A 68 -6.01 -8.97 -6.40
C PHE A 68 -5.14 -7.81 -6.93
N PRO A 69 -5.71 -6.84 -7.66
CA PRO A 69 -4.93 -5.71 -8.19
C PRO A 69 -4.41 -4.80 -7.08
N VAL A 70 -3.14 -4.38 -7.18
CA VAL A 70 -2.53 -3.45 -6.24
C VAL A 70 -1.52 -2.54 -6.94
N SER A 71 -1.46 -1.28 -6.53
CA SER A 71 -0.48 -0.31 -7.01
C SER A 71 0.19 0.40 -5.83
N VAL A 72 1.43 0.84 -5.99
CA VAL A 72 2.21 1.52 -4.96
C VAL A 72 2.84 2.76 -5.55
N ALA A 73 2.48 3.94 -5.04
CA ALA A 73 3.07 5.21 -5.44
C ALA A 73 4.19 5.63 -4.49
N LEU A 74 5.34 6.00 -5.03
CA LEU A 74 6.52 6.50 -4.31
C LEU A 74 6.78 7.94 -4.74
N GLY A 75 7.04 8.82 -3.78
CA GLY A 75 7.30 10.24 -4.05
C GLY A 75 6.07 11.02 -4.51
N ALA A 76 4.90 10.73 -3.95
CA ALA A 76 3.71 11.54 -4.17
C ALA A 76 3.82 12.94 -3.51
N ASP A 77 2.90 13.84 -3.84
CA ASP A 77 2.88 15.15 -3.21
C ASP A 77 2.67 15.07 -1.68
N PRO A 78 3.20 16.03 -0.90
CA PRO A 78 3.18 15.96 0.57
C PRO A 78 1.78 15.84 1.18
N ALA A 79 0.77 16.48 0.58
CA ALA A 79 -0.59 16.44 1.11
C ALA A 79 -1.21 15.04 0.96
N THR A 80 -0.92 14.34 -0.15
CA THR A 80 -1.35 12.95 -0.35
C THR A 80 -0.65 12.01 0.63
N ILE A 81 0.66 12.20 0.85
CA ILE A 81 1.41 11.39 1.84
C ILE A 81 0.84 11.58 3.25
N LEU A 82 0.59 12.82 3.67
CA LEU A 82 -0.01 13.12 4.97
C LEU A 82 -1.45 12.59 5.07
N GLY A 83 -2.22 12.67 3.98
CA GLY A 83 -3.57 12.14 3.92
C GLY A 83 -3.62 10.63 4.12
N ALA A 84 -2.68 9.88 3.55
CA ALA A 84 -2.58 8.43 3.69
C ALA A 84 -2.21 7.95 5.12
N VAL A 85 -1.61 8.82 5.94
CA VAL A 85 -1.26 8.50 7.34
C VAL A 85 -2.36 8.96 8.30
N THR A 86 -3.20 9.90 7.88
CA THR A 86 -4.25 10.46 8.73
C THR A 86 -5.38 9.45 8.88
N PRO A 87 -5.86 9.16 10.11
CA PRO A 87 -7.01 8.29 10.32
C PRO A 87 -8.28 9.00 9.85
N VAL A 88 -8.65 8.77 8.59
CA VAL A 88 -9.92 9.24 8.03
C VAL A 88 -10.99 8.15 8.17
N PRO A 89 -12.27 8.51 8.34
CA PRO A 89 -13.36 7.53 8.32
C PRO A 89 -13.38 6.73 7.02
N ASP A 90 -13.85 5.48 7.07
CA ASP A 90 -13.97 4.62 5.88
C ASP A 90 -14.87 5.20 4.78
N THR A 91 -15.76 6.12 5.15
CA THR A 91 -16.66 6.83 4.25
C THR A 91 -15.96 7.95 3.44
N LEU A 92 -14.72 8.31 3.78
CA LEU A 92 -13.94 9.35 3.10
C LEU A 92 -12.70 8.72 2.46
N SER A 93 -12.42 9.07 1.21
CA SER A 93 -11.14 8.70 0.57
C SER A 93 -10.02 9.59 1.10
N GLU A 94 -8.85 9.01 1.33
CA GLU A 94 -7.64 9.74 1.71
C GLU A 94 -7.26 10.78 0.65
N TYR A 95 -7.59 10.57 -0.63
CA TYR A 95 -7.42 11.59 -1.68
C TYR A 95 -8.29 12.83 -1.49
N ALA A 96 -9.53 12.64 -1.02
CA ALA A 96 -10.44 13.74 -0.73
C ALA A 96 -9.91 14.54 0.47
N PHE A 97 -9.41 13.85 1.50
CA PHE A 97 -8.79 14.49 2.65
C PHE A 97 -7.50 15.24 2.27
N ALA A 98 -6.64 14.64 1.45
CA ALA A 98 -5.47 15.31 0.89
C ALA A 98 -5.84 16.56 0.10
N GLY A 99 -6.96 16.53 -0.63
CA GLY A 99 -7.47 17.70 -1.34
C GLY A 99 -7.92 18.83 -0.42
N LEU A 100 -8.51 18.51 0.74
CA LEU A 100 -8.83 19.50 1.77
C LEU A 100 -7.56 20.15 2.35
N LEU A 101 -6.52 19.35 2.63
CA LEU A 101 -5.23 19.86 3.11
C LEU A 101 -4.52 20.74 2.07
N ARG A 102 -4.58 20.34 0.79
CA ARG A 102 -3.93 21.06 -0.32
C ARG A 102 -4.71 22.31 -0.77
N GLY A 103 -6.01 22.37 -0.50
CA GLY A 103 -6.92 23.40 -0.99
C GLY A 103 -7.38 23.20 -2.44
N THR A 104 -6.94 22.13 -3.10
CA THR A 104 -7.31 21.76 -4.47
C THR A 104 -7.48 20.25 -4.58
N LYS A 105 -8.29 19.79 -5.54
CA LYS A 105 -8.48 18.35 -5.78
C LYS A 105 -7.15 17.66 -6.06
N THR A 106 -6.98 16.45 -5.53
CA THR A 106 -5.80 15.62 -5.84
C THR A 106 -5.85 15.18 -7.29
N GLU A 107 -4.78 15.46 -8.02
CA GLU A 107 -4.60 15.00 -9.39
C GLU A 107 -4.16 13.54 -9.37
N VAL A 108 -4.95 12.70 -10.02
CA VAL A 108 -4.70 11.26 -10.12
C VAL A 108 -4.70 10.83 -11.57
N VAL A 109 -4.03 9.72 -11.85
CA VAL A 109 -3.97 9.09 -13.16
C VAL A 109 -4.25 7.60 -13.01
N LYS A 110 -4.97 7.04 -13.99
CA LYS A 110 -5.25 5.62 -14.05
C LYS A 110 -3.95 4.83 -14.26
N CYS A 111 -3.78 3.74 -13.51
CA CYS A 111 -2.74 2.74 -13.74
C CYS A 111 -2.83 2.11 -15.14
N ILE A 112 -1.73 1.55 -15.61
CA ILE A 112 -1.64 0.90 -16.93
C ILE A 112 -2.28 -0.49 -16.91
N SER A 113 -2.01 -1.26 -15.86
CA SER A 113 -2.36 -2.69 -15.75
C SER A 113 -3.65 -2.96 -14.98
N ASN A 114 -4.23 -1.96 -14.34
CA ASN A 114 -5.43 -2.09 -13.52
C ASN A 114 -6.23 -0.77 -13.47
N ASP A 115 -7.42 -0.80 -12.86
CA ASP A 115 -8.33 0.35 -12.78
C ASP A 115 -8.14 1.21 -11.51
N LEU A 116 -7.00 1.08 -10.82
CA LEU A 116 -6.66 1.95 -9.70
C LEU A 116 -6.14 3.30 -10.21
N GLU A 117 -6.26 4.32 -9.38
CA GLU A 117 -5.75 5.65 -9.65
C GLU A 117 -4.67 6.01 -8.62
N VAL A 118 -3.52 6.45 -9.14
CA VAL A 118 -2.35 6.85 -8.36
C VAL A 118 -2.12 8.36 -8.53
N PRO A 119 -1.39 9.03 -7.61
CA PRO A 119 -1.10 10.46 -7.76
C PRO A 119 -0.34 10.70 -9.06
N ALA A 120 -0.82 11.63 -9.88
CA ALA A 120 -0.21 11.92 -11.19
C ALA A 120 1.23 12.46 -11.07
N SER A 121 1.55 13.07 -9.93
CA SER A 121 2.87 13.61 -9.59
C SER A 121 3.80 12.61 -8.91
N ALA A 122 3.41 11.34 -8.77
CA ALA A 122 4.29 10.33 -8.17
C ALA A 122 5.56 10.13 -9.00
N GLU A 123 6.72 10.13 -8.34
CA GLU A 123 8.03 9.90 -8.97
C GLU A 123 8.16 8.49 -9.56
N ILE A 124 7.66 7.48 -8.83
CA ILE A 124 7.68 6.08 -9.26
C ILE A 124 6.36 5.42 -8.88
N VAL A 125 5.78 4.67 -9.81
CA VAL A 125 4.61 3.83 -9.57
C VAL A 125 4.98 2.37 -9.82
N LEU A 126 4.72 1.51 -8.84
CA LEU A 126 4.81 0.06 -8.97
C LEU A 126 3.39 -0.47 -9.16
N GLU A 127 3.14 -1.20 -10.24
CA GLU A 127 1.85 -1.85 -10.48
C GLU A 127 2.01 -3.36 -10.47
N GLY A 128 0.98 -4.06 -9.98
CA GLY A 128 0.98 -5.51 -10.00
C GLY A 128 -0.27 -6.08 -9.35
N TYR A 129 -0.07 -7.24 -8.72
CA TYR A 129 -1.14 -7.98 -8.08
C TYR A 129 -0.61 -8.80 -6.90
N ILE A 130 -1.53 -9.26 -6.07
CA ILE A 130 -1.29 -10.30 -5.07
C ILE A 130 -1.93 -11.59 -5.58
N GLU A 131 -1.11 -12.63 -5.72
CA GLU A 131 -1.57 -13.98 -6.05
C GLU A 131 -2.19 -14.60 -4.79
N GLN A 132 -3.41 -15.12 -4.89
CA GLN A 132 -4.11 -15.63 -3.71
C GLN A 132 -3.37 -16.83 -3.09
N GLY A 133 -3.14 -16.75 -1.78
CA GLY A 133 -2.42 -17.79 -1.03
C GLY A 133 -0.89 -17.73 -1.15
N GLU A 134 -0.33 -16.89 -2.02
CA GLU A 134 1.11 -16.69 -2.07
C GLU A 134 1.57 -15.84 -0.86
N THR A 135 2.43 -16.42 -0.03
CA THR A 135 2.96 -15.76 1.17
C THR A 135 4.45 -16.04 1.31
N ALA A 136 5.15 -15.18 2.05
CA ALA A 136 6.57 -15.32 2.33
C ALA A 136 6.87 -14.83 3.75
N PRO A 137 7.89 -15.40 4.42
CA PRO A 137 8.31 -14.95 5.75
C PRO A 137 8.85 -13.52 5.69
N GLU A 138 8.34 -12.65 6.56
CA GLU A 138 8.74 -11.24 6.61
C GLU A 138 9.75 -11.00 7.74
N GLY A 139 10.75 -10.16 7.52
CA GLY A 139 11.73 -9.77 8.53
C GLY A 139 12.80 -10.83 8.87
N PRO A 140 13.58 -10.61 9.96
CA PRO A 140 13.38 -9.57 10.97
C PRO A 140 13.62 -8.14 10.47
N TYR A 141 12.99 -7.18 11.14
CA TYR A 141 13.19 -5.74 10.93
C TYR A 141 13.09 -4.98 12.24
N GLY A 142 13.95 -3.97 12.40
CA GLY A 142 13.79 -2.94 13.43
C GLY A 142 12.50 -2.14 13.20
N ASP A 143 11.79 -1.78 14.27
CA ASP A 143 10.61 -0.92 14.18
C ASP A 143 10.63 0.24 15.18
N HIS A 144 9.54 1.02 15.20
CA HIS A 144 9.38 2.19 16.07
C HIS A 144 9.58 1.93 17.57
N THR A 145 9.57 0.67 18.02
CA THR A 145 9.84 0.31 19.42
C THR A 145 11.32 0.29 19.78
N GLY A 146 12.21 0.34 18.77
CA GLY A 146 13.66 0.22 18.97
C GLY A 146 14.17 -1.22 19.04
N TYR A 147 13.31 -2.22 18.77
CA TYR A 147 13.68 -3.64 18.78
C TYR A 147 13.39 -4.30 17.43
N TYR A 148 14.11 -5.40 17.15
CA TYR A 148 13.79 -6.26 16.02
C TYR A 148 12.55 -7.10 16.30
N LYS A 149 11.57 -7.04 15.40
CA LYS A 149 10.49 -8.02 15.37
C LYS A 149 10.95 -9.27 14.66
N ARG A 150 10.73 -10.42 15.30
CA ARG A 150 11.02 -11.74 14.72
C ARG A 150 10.17 -12.00 13.49
N SER A 151 10.72 -12.82 12.60
CA SER A 151 10.03 -13.22 11.39
C SER A 151 8.71 -13.92 11.68
N ARG A 152 7.71 -13.64 10.84
CA ARG A 152 6.37 -14.24 10.85
C ARG A 152 5.94 -14.56 9.43
#